data_AF-A0A8X7TIP0-F1
#
_entry.id   AF-A0A8X7TIP0-F1
#
_cell.length_a   1.000
_cell.length_b   1.000
_cell.length_c   1.000
_cell.angle_alpha   90.00
_cell.angle_beta   90.00
_cell.angle_gamma   90.00
#
_symmetry.space_group_name_H-M   'P 1'
#
loop_
_entity.id
_entity.type
_entity.pdbx_description
1 polymer ?
#
loop_
_entity_poly.entity_id
_entity_poly.type
_entity_poly.pdbx_seq_one_letter_code
_entity_poly.pdbx_strand_id
1 'polypeptide(L)'
;MKKMKRKQVRKEIAEKEREEAEAKLNDPAEQEKLKAIEEEEERKREKELKEFEESERAWREAMEIKRKKKEEEERRWKELEESRKLEASRDDECGEDEDGEYEYVEEGPPEIIFKGNEIILRKNKVRVPKKTVAQVDVNEIADRPTSNPLPPGTEAMSKSQNVSSAQQILDSVAQEVPNFGTEQDKAHCPFHLKTGACRFGPRCSRVHFYPDKSCTILMKNMYNGPGIAWEQDEGLEVC
;
A
#
# COMPACT_ATOMS: atom_id res chain seq x y z
N MET A 1 2.18 20.10 66.05
CA MET A 1 0.95 19.33 66.37
C MET A 1 -0.12 19.32 65.27
N LYS A 2 -0.63 20.47 64.77
CA LYS A 2 -1.73 20.51 63.78
C LYS A 2 -1.42 19.84 62.41
N LYS A 3 -0.18 19.95 61.91
CA LYS A 3 0.24 19.32 60.63
C LYS A 3 0.22 17.78 60.69
N MET A 4 0.64 17.19 61.81
CA MET A 4 0.64 15.73 61.99
C MET A 4 -0.78 15.16 62.04
N LYS A 5 -1.70 15.83 62.73
CA LYS A 5 -3.13 15.46 62.75
C LYS A 5 -3.77 15.48 61.36
N ARG A 6 -3.49 16.52 60.56
CA ARG A 6 -3.97 16.59 59.16
C ARG A 6 -3.43 15.45 58.28
N LYS A 7 -2.18 15.04 58.50
CA LYS A 7 -1.56 13.91 57.79
C LYS A 7 -2.19 12.57 58.17
N GLN A 8 -2.51 12.37 59.45
CA GLN A 8 -3.20 11.16 59.92
C GLN A 8 -4.62 11.06 59.34
N VAL A 9 -5.40 12.14 59.40
CA VAL A 9 -6.77 12.16 58.83
C VAL A 9 -6.76 11.85 57.33
N ARG A 10 -5.81 12.40 56.56
CA ARG A 10 -5.68 12.06 55.13
C ARG A 10 -5.36 10.59 54.89
N LYS A 11 -4.55 9.98 55.77
CA LYS A 11 -4.18 8.57 55.67
C LYS A 11 -5.36 7.67 56.00
N GLU A 12 -6.13 7.99 57.04
CA GLU A 12 -7.33 7.25 57.44
C GLU A 12 -8.43 7.34 56.38
N ILE A 13 -8.63 8.52 55.78
CA ILE A 13 -9.58 8.68 54.66
C ILE A 13 -9.16 7.79 53.47
N ALA A 14 -7.89 7.83 53.09
CA ALA A 14 -7.39 7.02 51.97
C ALA A 14 -7.45 5.50 52.26
N GLU A 15 -7.25 5.09 53.52
CA GLU A 15 -7.36 3.69 53.93
C GLU A 15 -8.81 3.21 53.93
N LYS A 16 -9.73 4.03 54.45
CA LYS A 16 -11.17 3.77 54.40
C LYS A 16 -11.71 3.70 52.97
N GLU A 17 -11.22 4.55 52.07
CA GLU A 17 -11.59 4.52 50.65
C GLU A 17 -11.12 3.23 49.97
N ARG A 18 -9.91 2.75 50.28
CA ARG A 18 -9.44 1.45 49.79
C ARG A 18 -10.27 0.28 50.33
N GLU A 19 -10.58 0.30 51.62
CA GLU A 19 -11.40 -0.74 52.26
C GLU A 19 -12.83 -0.76 51.67
N GLU A 20 -13.42 0.41 51.41
CA GLU A 20 -14.72 0.50 50.74
C GLU A 20 -14.69 0.02 49.28
N ALA A 21 -13.60 0.31 48.54
CA ALA A 21 -13.42 -0.19 47.18
C ALA A 21 -13.22 -1.72 47.14
N GLU A 22 -12.46 -2.28 48.08
CA GLU A 22 -12.28 -3.72 48.25
C GLU A 22 -13.59 -4.39 48.69
N ALA A 23 -14.37 -3.76 49.56
CA ALA A 23 -15.68 -4.24 49.98
C ALA A 23 -16.70 -4.24 48.82
N LYS A 24 -16.66 -3.24 47.92
CA LYS A 24 -17.47 -3.21 46.70
C LYS A 24 -17.08 -4.32 45.73
N LEU A 25 -15.78 -4.51 45.47
CA LEU A 25 -15.26 -5.60 44.63
C LEU A 25 -15.63 -6.99 45.16
N ASN A 26 -15.70 -7.14 46.49
CA ASN A 26 -16.07 -8.38 47.17
C ASN A 26 -17.57 -8.56 47.42
N ASP A 27 -18.42 -7.59 47.03
CA ASP A 27 -19.87 -7.73 47.11
C ASP A 27 -20.34 -8.77 46.08
N PRO A 28 -21.01 -9.86 46.49
CA PRO A 28 -21.49 -10.89 45.56
C PRO A 28 -22.37 -10.34 44.45
N ALA A 29 -23.14 -9.26 44.71
CA ALA A 29 -23.99 -8.64 43.70
C ALA A 29 -23.20 -7.85 42.64
N GLU A 30 -22.07 -7.24 42.98
CA GLU A 30 -21.17 -6.61 41.99
C GLU A 30 -20.41 -7.65 41.17
N GLN A 31 -19.96 -8.75 41.80
CA GLN A 31 -19.30 -9.84 41.09
C GLN A 31 -20.22 -10.53 40.07
N GLU A 32 -21.49 -10.74 40.40
CA GLU A 32 -22.47 -11.30 39.47
C GLU A 32 -22.73 -10.36 38.27
N LYS A 33 -22.79 -9.05 38.51
CA LYS A 33 -22.92 -8.05 37.44
C LYS A 33 -21.70 -8.05 36.51
N LEU A 34 -20.49 -8.11 37.07
CA LEU A 34 -19.26 -8.17 36.26
C LEU A 34 -19.22 -9.44 35.39
N LYS A 35 -19.60 -10.59 35.94
CA LYS A 35 -19.70 -11.84 35.17
C LYS A 35 -20.75 -11.79 34.07
N ALA A 36 -21.91 -11.18 34.35
CA ALA A 36 -22.95 -10.99 33.34
C ALA A 36 -22.49 -10.07 32.20
N ILE A 37 -21.73 -9.01 32.52
CA ILE A 37 -21.11 -8.13 31.52
C ILE A 37 -20.07 -8.90 30.70
N GLU A 38 -19.19 -9.68 31.35
CA GLU A 38 -18.18 -10.50 30.68
C GLU A 38 -18.80 -11.55 29.73
N GLU A 39 -19.86 -12.23 30.17
CA GLU A 39 -20.60 -13.20 29.34
C GLU A 39 -21.31 -12.51 28.16
N GLU A 40 -21.87 -11.31 28.36
CA GLU A 40 -22.46 -10.54 27.26
C GLU A 40 -21.40 -10.09 26.25
N GLU A 41 -20.22 -9.66 26.72
CA GLU A 41 -19.09 -9.29 25.87
C GLU A 41 -18.53 -10.49 25.11
N GLU A 42 -18.43 -11.67 25.75
CA GLU A 42 -18.04 -12.90 25.08
C GLU A 42 -19.05 -13.29 23.99
N ARG A 43 -20.35 -13.21 24.28
CA ARG A 43 -21.42 -13.44 23.28
C ARG A 43 -21.38 -12.43 22.14
N LYS A 44 -20.95 -11.20 22.37
CA LYS A 44 -20.73 -10.21 21.31
C LYS A 44 -19.52 -10.60 20.46
N ARG A 45 -18.39 -10.96 21.08
CA ARG A 45 -17.18 -11.42 20.37
C ARG A 45 -17.43 -12.66 19.52
N GLU A 46 -18.19 -13.64 20.02
CA GLU A 46 -18.54 -14.83 19.25
C GLU A 46 -19.38 -14.50 18.01
N LYS A 47 -20.34 -13.58 18.14
CA LYS A 47 -21.14 -13.11 17.00
C LYS A 47 -20.28 -12.38 15.98
N GLU A 48 -19.41 -11.48 16.42
CA GLU A 48 -18.49 -10.76 15.54
C GLU A 48 -17.55 -11.71 14.79
N LEU A 49 -17.01 -12.73 15.48
CA LEU A 49 -16.18 -13.76 14.85
C LEU A 49 -16.95 -14.54 13.79
N LYS A 50 -18.20 -14.90 14.09
CA LYS A 50 -19.06 -15.63 13.15
C LYS A 50 -19.45 -14.77 11.94
N GLU A 51 -19.80 -13.50 12.16
CA GLU A 51 -20.08 -12.53 11.10
C GLU A 51 -18.86 -12.30 10.21
N PHE A 52 -17.66 -12.26 10.79
CA PHE A 52 -16.41 -12.17 10.06
C PHE A 52 -16.17 -13.42 9.19
N GLU A 53 -16.34 -14.63 9.75
CA GLU A 53 -16.19 -15.88 9.01
C GLU A 53 -17.22 -16.00 7.86
N GLU A 54 -18.48 -15.62 8.11
CA GLU A 54 -19.52 -15.57 7.09
C GLU A 54 -19.20 -14.56 5.99
N SER A 55 -18.67 -13.39 6.35
CA SER A 55 -18.22 -12.37 5.41
C SER A 55 -17.05 -12.86 4.55
N GLU A 56 -16.09 -13.57 5.13
CA GLU A 56 -14.96 -14.15 4.41
C GLU A 56 -15.43 -15.23 3.42
N ARG A 57 -16.39 -16.08 3.84
CA ARG A 57 -17.01 -17.09 2.97
C ARG A 57 -17.76 -16.43 1.82
N ALA A 58 -18.60 -15.43 2.10
CA ALA A 58 -19.33 -14.68 1.09
C ALA A 58 -18.39 -13.97 0.11
N TRP A 59 -17.25 -13.43 0.58
CA TRP A 59 -16.25 -12.82 -0.27
C TRP A 59 -15.60 -13.84 -1.22
N ARG A 60 -15.23 -15.03 -0.72
CA ARG A 60 -14.69 -16.12 -1.56
C ARG A 60 -15.69 -16.55 -2.62
N GLU A 61 -16.95 -16.75 -2.25
CA GLU A 61 -18.02 -17.11 -3.19
C GLU A 61 -18.25 -16.02 -4.24
N ALA A 62 -18.28 -14.75 -3.83
CA ALA A 62 -18.42 -13.61 -4.73
C ALA A 62 -17.24 -13.50 -5.72
N MET A 63 -16.02 -13.77 -5.26
CA MET A 63 -14.82 -13.80 -6.12
C MET A 63 -14.89 -14.93 -7.15
N GLU A 64 -15.35 -16.12 -6.74
CA GLU A 64 -15.54 -17.26 -7.64
C GLU A 64 -16.65 -17.00 -8.68
N ILE A 65 -17.75 -16.39 -8.28
CA ILE A 65 -18.82 -15.97 -9.21
C ILE A 65 -18.28 -14.93 -10.21
N LYS A 66 -17.50 -13.95 -9.76
CA LYS A 66 -16.87 -12.95 -10.64
C LYS A 66 -15.92 -13.61 -11.65
N ARG A 67 -15.12 -14.58 -11.22
CA ARG A 67 -14.22 -15.34 -12.10
C ARG A 67 -15.01 -16.06 -13.19
N LYS A 68 -16.06 -16.79 -12.83
CA LYS A 68 -16.94 -17.49 -13.79
C LYS A 68 -17.64 -16.54 -14.76
N LYS A 69 -18.15 -15.41 -14.27
CA LYS A 69 -18.75 -14.37 -15.12
C LYS A 69 -17.74 -13.81 -16.12
N LYS A 70 -16.51 -13.54 -15.68
CA LYS A 70 -15.44 -13.06 -16.56
C LYS A 70 -15.08 -14.11 -17.62
N GLU A 71 -14.99 -15.38 -17.26
CA GLU A 71 -14.75 -16.48 -18.20
C GLU A 71 -15.90 -16.64 -19.21
N GLU A 72 -17.15 -16.51 -18.76
CA GLU A 72 -18.32 -16.53 -19.64
C GLU A 72 -18.35 -15.34 -20.60
N GLU A 73 -18.05 -14.14 -20.10
CA GLU A 73 -17.96 -12.92 -20.90
C GLU A 73 -16.83 -13.01 -21.94
N GLU A 74 -15.66 -13.55 -21.58
CA GLU A 74 -14.55 -13.78 -22.51
C GLU A 74 -14.92 -14.81 -23.59
N ARG A 75 -15.63 -15.89 -23.24
CA ARG A 75 -16.14 -16.84 -24.24
C ARG A 75 -17.12 -16.19 -25.20
N ARG A 76 -18.06 -15.40 -24.68
CA ARG A 76 -19.04 -14.66 -25.48
C ARG A 76 -18.38 -13.62 -26.38
N TRP A 77 -17.31 -12.97 -25.91
CA TRP A 77 -16.48 -12.07 -26.72
C TRP A 77 -15.81 -12.82 -27.87
N LYS A 78 -15.17 -13.97 -27.60
CA LYS A 78 -14.51 -14.79 -28.63
C LYS A 78 -15.50 -15.26 -29.71
N GLU A 79 -16.70 -15.68 -29.34
CA GLU A 79 -17.74 -16.11 -30.29
C GLU A 79 -18.22 -14.95 -31.19
N LEU A 80 -18.40 -13.75 -30.62
CA LEU A 80 -18.71 -12.54 -31.38
C LEU A 80 -17.58 -12.13 -32.33
N GLU A 81 -16.32 -12.26 -31.89
CA GLU A 81 -15.14 -11.95 -32.70
C GLU A 81 -14.96 -12.95 -33.85
N GLU A 82 -15.20 -14.24 -33.60
CA GLU A 82 -15.22 -15.29 -34.63
C GLU A 82 -16.34 -15.07 -35.65
N SER A 83 -17.55 -14.72 -35.20
CA SER A 83 -18.68 -14.38 -36.07
C SER A 83 -18.37 -13.17 -36.96
N ARG A 84 -17.79 -12.10 -36.38
CA ARG A 84 -17.34 -10.90 -37.13
C ARG A 84 -16.29 -11.26 -38.18
N LYS A 85 -15.35 -12.14 -37.84
CA LYS A 85 -14.30 -12.60 -38.77
C LYS A 85 -14.90 -13.40 -39.94
N LEU A 86 -15.91 -14.23 -39.68
CA LEU A 86 -16.64 -14.96 -40.71
C LEU A 86 -17.45 -14.03 -41.64
N GLU A 87 -18.11 -13.01 -41.09
CA GLU A 87 -18.79 -11.98 -41.89
C GLU A 87 -17.80 -11.21 -42.77
N ALA A 88 -16.66 -10.77 -42.22
CA ALA A 88 -15.62 -10.09 -42.98
C ALA A 88 -15.02 -10.96 -44.11
N SER A 89 -14.98 -12.28 -43.95
CA SER A 89 -14.56 -13.21 -45.01
C SER A 89 -15.63 -13.49 -46.07
N ARG A 90 -16.87 -13.03 -45.87
CA ARG A 90 -17.99 -13.21 -46.81
C ARG A 90 -18.19 -12.00 -47.73
N ASP A 91 -17.57 -10.87 -47.42
CA ASP A 91 -17.68 -9.60 -48.15
C ASP A 91 -16.38 -9.25 -48.92
N ASP A 92 -15.64 -10.25 -49.41
CA ASP A 92 -14.46 -10.05 -50.26
C ASP A 92 -14.84 -10.22 -51.74
N GLU A 93 -15.45 -9.18 -52.32
CA GLU A 93 -15.59 -9.04 -53.77
C GLU A 93 -15.20 -7.62 -54.23
N CYS A 94 -14.10 -7.60 -55.00
CA CYS A 94 -13.65 -6.61 -55.99
C CYS A 94 -12.88 -5.34 -55.54
N GLY A 95 -11.81 -5.06 -56.31
CA GLY A 95 -11.21 -3.72 -56.46
C GLY A 95 -9.67 -3.69 -56.49
N GLU A 96 -9.04 -4.16 -57.56
CA GLU A 96 -7.68 -3.72 -57.93
C GLU A 96 -7.78 -2.29 -58.48
N ASP A 97 -7.03 -1.32 -57.96
CA ASP A 97 -6.71 -0.08 -58.68
C ASP A 97 -5.39 0.55 -58.18
N GLU A 98 -4.49 0.73 -59.15
CA GLU A 98 -3.66 1.91 -59.46
C GLU A 98 -2.65 2.55 -58.45
N ASP A 99 -1.39 2.55 -58.93
CA ASP A 99 -0.27 3.48 -58.74
C ASP A 99 -0.05 4.25 -57.41
N GLY A 100 0.88 3.75 -56.59
CA GLY A 100 1.50 4.52 -55.50
C GLY A 100 3.02 4.60 -55.64
N GLU A 101 3.59 5.80 -55.77
CA GLU A 101 5.04 6.04 -55.73
C GLU A 101 5.61 5.76 -54.33
N TYR A 102 6.44 4.73 -54.21
CA TYR A 102 6.94 4.18 -52.93
C TYR A 102 8.34 4.72 -52.59
N GLU A 103 8.53 5.26 -51.40
CA GLU A 103 9.86 5.55 -50.83
C GLU A 103 10.25 4.46 -49.82
N TYR A 104 11.50 3.98 -49.89
CA TYR A 104 12.02 2.92 -49.02
C TYR A 104 12.44 3.50 -47.67
N VAL A 105 11.69 3.22 -46.61
CA VAL A 105 12.09 3.52 -45.22
C VAL A 105 12.57 2.23 -44.56
N GLU A 106 13.75 2.26 -43.93
CA GLU A 106 14.29 1.15 -43.13
C GLU A 106 13.64 1.17 -41.74
N GLU A 107 12.46 0.54 -41.60
CA GLU A 107 11.76 0.47 -40.31
C GLU A 107 11.61 -0.99 -39.86
N GLY A 108 12.42 -1.37 -38.88
CA GLY A 108 12.35 -2.67 -38.20
C GLY A 108 13.69 -3.17 -37.67
N PRO A 109 13.78 -3.68 -36.42
CA PRO A 109 15.01 -4.28 -35.90
C PRO A 109 15.46 -5.46 -36.78
N PRO A 110 16.77 -5.58 -37.11
CA PRO A 110 17.26 -6.58 -38.04
C PRO A 110 16.99 -7.99 -37.52
N GLU A 111 16.55 -8.87 -38.41
CA GLU A 111 16.34 -10.28 -38.09
C GLU A 111 17.71 -10.96 -38.02
N ILE A 112 18.07 -11.46 -36.84
CA ILE A 112 19.35 -12.13 -36.60
C ILE A 112 19.13 -13.63 -36.74
N ILE A 113 19.68 -14.22 -37.80
CA ILE A 113 19.61 -15.65 -38.06
C ILE A 113 20.94 -16.28 -37.65
N PHE A 114 20.90 -17.15 -36.65
CA PHE A 114 22.07 -17.91 -36.20
C PHE A 114 22.17 -19.23 -36.98
N LYS A 115 23.23 -19.38 -37.79
CA LYS A 115 23.55 -20.63 -38.48
C LYS A 115 24.89 -21.15 -37.96
N GLY A 116 24.83 -21.97 -36.92
CA GLY A 116 26.04 -22.49 -36.27
C GLY A 116 26.88 -21.36 -35.66
N ASN A 117 28.12 -21.20 -36.14
CA ASN A 117 29.07 -20.22 -35.62
C ASN A 117 29.08 -18.87 -36.36
N GLU A 118 28.21 -18.68 -37.36
CA GLU A 118 28.10 -17.43 -38.12
C GLU A 118 26.76 -16.73 -37.87
N ILE A 119 26.82 -15.39 -37.72
CA ILE A 119 25.65 -14.53 -37.50
C ILE A 119 25.40 -13.73 -38.78
N ILE A 120 24.22 -13.91 -39.38
CA ILE A 120 23.80 -13.17 -40.58
C ILE A 120 22.72 -12.17 -40.18
N LEU A 121 22.99 -10.87 -40.39
CA LEU A 121 22.02 -9.80 -40.17
C LEU A 121 21.26 -9.52 -41.47
N ARG A 122 19.96 -9.84 -41.50
CA ARG A 122 19.09 -9.50 -42.63
C ARG A 122 18.25 -8.28 -42.29
N LYS A 123 18.42 -7.19 -43.04
CA LYS A 123 17.59 -5.98 -42.94
C LYS A 123 16.38 -6.14 -43.84
N ASN A 124 15.19 -6.22 -43.26
CA ASN A 124 13.94 -6.30 -44.02
C ASN A 124 13.48 -4.88 -44.37
N LYS A 125 13.08 -4.67 -45.63
CA LYS A 125 12.57 -3.38 -46.13
C LYS A 125 11.08 -3.53 -46.48
N VAL A 126 10.24 -2.65 -45.95
CA VAL A 126 8.79 -2.62 -46.20
C VAL A 126 8.43 -1.33 -46.94
N ARG A 127 7.48 -1.39 -47.89
CA ARG A 127 6.96 -0.22 -48.64
C ARG A 127 5.72 0.33 -47.93
N VAL A 128 5.65 1.66 -47.74
CA VAL A 128 4.49 2.33 -47.11
C VAL A 128 4.07 3.57 -47.94
N PRO A 129 2.76 3.89 -48.11
CA PRO A 129 2.31 5.07 -48.86
C PRO A 129 2.39 6.37 -48.02
N LYS A 130 2.72 7.49 -48.66
CA LYS A 130 2.91 8.80 -47.99
C LYS A 130 1.59 9.49 -47.63
N LYS A 131 1.45 9.93 -46.37
CA LYS A 131 0.47 10.94 -45.94
C LYS A 131 1.12 11.95 -44.99
N THR A 132 0.77 13.22 -45.17
CA THR A 132 1.35 14.36 -44.47
C THR A 132 0.68 14.66 -43.12
N VAL A 133 1.48 15.27 -42.24
CA VAL A 133 1.16 16.15 -41.09
C VAL A 133 1.20 15.55 -39.68
N ALA A 134 1.85 16.36 -38.81
CA ALA A 134 1.83 16.46 -37.34
C ALA A 134 2.94 15.71 -36.58
N GLN A 135 3.91 16.52 -36.13
CA GLN A 135 4.84 16.19 -35.05
C GLN A 135 4.09 16.06 -33.72
N VAL A 136 4.34 14.97 -33.00
CA VAL A 136 4.05 14.84 -31.57
C VAL A 136 5.20 14.05 -30.94
N ASP A 137 5.90 14.72 -30.03
CA ASP A 137 6.92 14.16 -29.16
C ASP A 137 6.35 13.00 -28.33
N VAL A 138 7.00 11.83 -28.40
CA VAL A 138 6.87 10.77 -27.41
C VAL A 138 8.27 10.29 -27.05
N ASN A 139 8.65 10.56 -25.81
CA ASN A 139 9.78 9.95 -25.14
C ASN A 139 9.62 8.42 -25.14
N GLU A 140 10.53 7.70 -25.79
CA GLU A 140 10.68 6.26 -25.58
C GLU A 140 11.57 5.98 -24.36
N ILE A 141 10.96 5.29 -23.40
CA ILE A 141 11.63 4.55 -22.33
C ILE A 141 12.31 3.34 -22.99
N ALA A 142 13.64 3.35 -23.04
CA ALA A 142 14.42 2.19 -23.40
C ALA A 142 14.46 1.18 -22.24
N ASP A 143 13.72 0.08 -22.37
CA ASP A 143 14.06 -1.18 -21.70
C ASP A 143 15.32 -1.75 -22.37
N ARG A 144 16.47 -1.59 -21.68
CA ARG A 144 17.74 -2.25 -22.02
C ARG A 144 17.92 -3.49 -21.15
N PRO A 145 18.27 -4.66 -21.72
CA PRO A 145 18.62 -5.84 -20.94
C PRO A 145 20.07 -5.72 -20.48
N THR A 146 20.29 -5.38 -19.21
CA THR A 146 21.63 -5.44 -18.61
C THR A 146 21.86 -6.84 -18.05
N SER A 147 22.39 -7.72 -18.90
CA SER A 147 23.04 -8.96 -18.49
C SER A 147 24.39 -8.63 -17.85
N ASN A 148 24.42 -8.55 -16.52
CA ASN A 148 25.64 -8.73 -15.74
C ASN A 148 25.26 -9.37 -14.39
N PRO A 149 25.76 -10.57 -14.04
CA PRO A 149 25.36 -11.25 -12.83
C PRO A 149 25.90 -10.49 -11.61
N LEU A 150 25.02 -10.19 -10.65
CA LEU A 150 25.44 -9.54 -9.40
C LEU A 150 26.27 -10.51 -8.54
N PRO A 151 27.34 -10.03 -7.89
CA PRO A 151 28.09 -10.81 -6.91
C PRO A 151 27.27 -11.04 -5.63
N PRO A 152 27.59 -12.08 -4.84
CA PRO A 152 26.84 -12.40 -3.62
C PRO A 152 27.21 -11.38 -2.53
N GLY A 153 26.33 -10.42 -2.31
CA GLY A 153 26.45 -9.44 -1.24
C GLY A 153 26.15 -8.02 -1.72
N THR A 154 25.17 -7.40 -1.06
CA THR A 154 24.88 -5.96 -1.01
C THR A 154 24.25 -5.28 -2.25
N GLU A 155 22.94 -5.01 -2.09
CA GLU A 155 22.22 -3.75 -2.42
C GLU A 155 21.84 -3.42 -3.87
N ALA A 156 20.54 -3.58 -4.18
CA ALA A 156 19.62 -2.51 -4.63
C ALA A 156 18.24 -3.11 -4.99
N MET A 157 17.39 -3.34 -3.98
CA MET A 157 15.98 -3.68 -4.23
C MET A 157 15.19 -2.41 -4.52
N SER A 158 15.15 -2.00 -5.79
CA SER A 158 14.21 -0.99 -6.29
C SER A 158 13.25 -1.65 -7.27
N LYS A 159 12.13 -2.16 -6.76
CA LYS A 159 10.81 -2.32 -7.41
C LYS A 159 9.92 -3.17 -6.53
N SER A 160 9.41 -2.58 -5.45
CA SER A 160 8.15 -3.04 -4.85
C SER A 160 7.06 -2.13 -5.40
N GLN A 161 6.38 -2.59 -6.45
CA GLN A 161 5.23 -1.91 -7.04
C GLN A 161 4.04 -2.02 -6.07
N ASN A 162 4.04 -1.19 -5.03
CA ASN A 162 2.84 -0.84 -4.23
C ASN A 162 3.10 0.35 -3.28
N VAL A 163 4.03 1.24 -3.61
CA VAL A 163 4.32 2.47 -2.82
C VAL A 163 3.50 3.68 -3.33
N SER A 164 2.70 3.49 -4.39
CA SER A 164 2.04 4.59 -5.12
C SER A 164 1.14 5.44 -4.24
N SER A 165 0.33 4.85 -3.36
CA SER A 165 -0.73 5.60 -2.68
C SER A 165 -0.22 6.57 -1.61
N ALA A 166 0.75 6.19 -0.78
CA ALA A 166 1.25 7.08 0.27
C ALA A 166 2.13 8.20 -0.29
N GLN A 167 2.98 7.88 -1.28
CA GLN A 167 3.81 8.87 -1.96
C GLN A 167 2.94 9.89 -2.72
N GLN A 168 1.89 9.42 -3.41
CA GLN A 168 0.95 10.29 -4.13
C GLN A 168 0.19 11.26 -3.21
N ILE A 169 -0.18 10.82 -2.00
CA ILE A 169 -0.84 11.70 -1.03
C ILE A 169 0.13 12.79 -0.55
N LEU A 170 1.37 12.41 -0.24
CA LEU A 170 2.40 13.37 0.16
C LEU A 170 2.74 14.37 -0.97
N ASP A 171 2.82 13.89 -2.21
CA ASP A 171 3.09 14.72 -3.39
C ASP A 171 1.92 15.66 -3.72
N SER A 172 0.67 15.20 -3.54
CA SER A 172 -0.52 16.04 -3.72
C SER A 172 -0.60 17.14 -2.67
N VAL A 173 -0.36 16.81 -1.39
CA VAL A 173 -0.31 17.79 -0.29
C VAL A 173 0.87 18.76 -0.47
N ALA A 174 2.00 18.29 -1.02
CA ALA A 174 3.14 19.13 -1.35
C ALA A 174 2.91 20.11 -2.51
N GLN A 175 1.96 19.83 -3.40
CA GLN A 175 1.53 20.78 -4.44
C GLN A 175 0.61 21.88 -3.90
N GLU A 176 -0.16 21.59 -2.85
CA GLU A 176 -1.10 22.54 -2.24
C GLU A 176 -0.41 23.53 -1.27
N VAL A 177 0.69 23.13 -0.63
CA VAL A 177 1.45 23.97 0.31
C VAL A 177 2.89 24.12 -0.17
N PRO A 178 3.33 25.33 -0.60
CA PRO A 178 4.72 25.52 -1.01
C PRO A 178 5.62 25.21 0.18
N ASN A 179 6.51 24.22 0.00
CA ASN A 179 7.51 23.72 0.93
C ASN A 179 7.12 22.58 1.88
N PHE A 180 5.94 21.97 1.76
CA PHE A 180 5.54 20.82 2.59
C PHE A 180 6.62 19.72 2.60
N GLY A 181 7.02 19.26 3.79
CA GLY A 181 8.04 18.21 3.92
C GLY A 181 9.50 18.65 3.74
N THR A 182 9.75 19.95 3.51
CA THR A 182 11.10 20.52 3.45
C THR A 182 11.45 21.25 4.74
N GLU A 183 12.74 21.54 4.96
CA GLU A 183 13.19 22.33 6.13
C GLU A 183 12.63 23.78 6.15
N GLN A 184 12.08 24.23 5.03
CA GLN A 184 11.46 25.55 4.92
C GLN A 184 10.01 25.57 5.41
N ASP A 185 9.40 24.40 5.65
CA ASP A 185 8.10 24.30 6.32
C ASP A 185 8.26 24.61 7.81
N LYS A 186 7.71 25.74 8.24
CA LYS A 186 7.74 26.16 9.65
C LYS A 186 6.65 25.49 10.49
N ALA A 187 5.59 25.00 9.87
CA ALA A 187 4.44 24.42 10.56
C ALA A 187 4.65 22.95 10.89
N HIS A 188 5.21 22.16 9.96
CA HIS A 188 5.40 20.72 10.14
C HIS A 188 6.83 20.36 10.54
N CYS A 189 6.98 19.32 11.34
CA CYS A 189 8.30 18.83 11.74
C CYS A 189 8.94 18.02 10.60
N PRO A 190 10.04 18.48 9.97
CA PRO A 190 10.66 17.75 8.86
C PRO A 190 11.24 16.40 9.30
N PHE A 191 11.67 16.29 10.56
CA PHE A 191 12.16 15.03 11.12
C PHE A 191 11.02 14.02 11.24
N HIS A 192 9.89 14.39 11.84
CA HIS A 192 8.76 13.48 11.98
C HIS A 192 8.17 13.08 10.62
N LEU A 193 8.07 14.01 9.68
CA LEU A 193 7.51 13.74 8.35
C LEU A 193 8.41 12.83 7.50
N LYS A 194 9.73 12.95 7.62
CA LYS A 194 10.69 12.13 6.84
C LYS A 194 11.00 10.78 7.48
N THR A 195 11.16 10.72 8.81
CA THR A 195 11.63 9.50 9.50
C THR A 195 10.54 8.84 10.36
N GLY A 196 9.38 9.47 10.52
CA GLY A 196 8.34 9.02 11.45
C GLY A 196 8.67 9.27 12.93
N ALA A 197 9.87 9.78 13.25
CA ALA A 197 10.35 9.95 14.62
C ALA A 197 11.03 11.31 14.83
N CYS A 198 10.69 11.97 15.94
CA CYS A 198 11.27 13.26 16.34
C CYS A 198 11.86 13.15 17.74
N ARG A 199 13.09 13.67 17.94
CA ARG A 199 13.79 13.66 19.25
C ARG A 199 13.04 14.40 20.36
N PHE A 200 12.21 15.38 20.00
CA PHE A 200 11.40 16.15 20.94
C PHE A 200 10.08 15.46 21.27
N GLY A 201 9.72 14.40 20.53
CA GLY A 201 8.48 13.66 20.70
C GLY A 201 7.25 14.60 20.74
N PRO A 202 6.31 14.43 21.67
CA PRO A 202 5.13 15.28 21.76
C PRO A 202 5.44 16.73 22.20
N ARG A 203 6.64 16.99 22.74
CA ARG A 203 7.08 18.35 23.13
C ARG A 203 7.68 19.14 21.96
N CYS A 204 7.57 18.64 20.72
CA CYS A 204 8.02 19.38 19.57
C CYS A 204 7.17 20.65 19.39
N SER A 205 7.81 21.78 19.07
CA SER A 205 7.11 23.02 18.74
C SER A 205 6.43 23.00 17.37
N ARG A 206 6.75 21.99 16.54
CA ARG A 206 6.21 21.82 15.19
C ARG A 206 5.22 20.65 15.16
N VAL A 207 4.25 20.72 14.25
CA VAL A 207 3.18 19.74 14.13
C VAL A 207 3.72 18.40 13.63
N HIS A 208 3.26 17.31 14.25
CA HIS A 208 3.51 15.92 13.85
C HIS A 208 2.26 15.37 13.15
N PHE A 209 2.40 14.98 11.89
CA PHE A 209 1.31 14.42 11.10
C PHE A 209 1.33 12.89 11.15
N TYR A 210 0.22 12.31 11.63
CA TYR A 210 0.00 10.87 11.64
C TYR A 210 -1.04 10.53 10.57
N PRO A 211 -0.66 9.90 9.45
CA PRO A 211 -1.62 9.55 8.40
C PRO A 211 -2.53 8.40 8.85
N ASP A 212 -3.84 8.51 8.57
CA ASP A 212 -4.83 7.45 8.84
C ASP A 212 -4.57 6.17 8.04
N LYS A 213 -3.91 6.30 6.88
CA LYS A 213 -3.53 5.20 5.99
C LYS A 213 -2.08 5.36 5.58
N SER A 214 -1.27 4.34 5.83
CA SER A 214 0.14 4.30 5.40
C SER A 214 0.52 2.89 4.93
N CYS A 215 1.51 2.81 4.04
CA CYS A 215 2.15 1.54 3.66
C CYS A 215 3.30 1.16 4.61
N THR A 216 3.59 1.99 5.61
CA THR A 216 4.72 1.83 6.54
C THR A 216 4.22 1.92 7.97
N ILE A 217 4.60 0.94 8.79
CA ILE A 217 4.25 0.86 10.21
C ILE A 217 5.53 1.08 11.03
N LEU A 218 5.46 1.92 12.06
CA LEU A 218 6.56 2.18 12.99
C LEU A 218 6.29 1.53 14.33
N MET A 219 7.04 0.47 14.66
CA MET A 219 7.04 -0.15 15.99
C MET A 219 8.15 0.47 16.84
N LYS A 220 7.79 1.40 17.73
CA LYS A 220 8.75 2.04 18.64
C LYS A 220 9.35 1.00 19.57
N ASN A 221 10.67 1.09 19.77
CA ASN A 221 11.40 0.27 20.74
C ASN A 221 11.30 -1.26 20.52
N MET A 222 11.07 -1.70 19.28
CA MET A 222 10.91 -3.14 18.96
C MET A 222 12.19 -3.97 19.16
N TYR A 223 13.37 -3.36 18.92
CA TYR A 223 14.65 -4.03 19.08
C TYR A 223 15.44 -3.40 20.23
N ASN A 224 15.59 -4.15 21.32
CA ASN A 224 16.50 -3.83 22.41
C ASN A 224 17.77 -4.66 22.21
N GLY A 225 18.82 -4.03 21.67
CA GLY A 225 20.11 -4.68 21.49
C GLY A 225 20.71 -5.17 22.82
N PRO A 226 21.50 -6.26 22.82
CA PRO A 226 22.15 -6.76 24.03
C PRO A 226 23.08 -5.68 24.59
N GLY A 227 22.79 -5.19 25.81
CA GLY A 227 23.54 -4.12 26.48
C GLY A 227 22.73 -2.86 26.81
N ILE A 228 21.49 -2.74 26.32
CA ILE A 228 20.57 -1.67 26.74
C ILE A 228 19.75 -2.22 27.90
N ALA A 229 20.19 -1.96 29.13
CA ALA A 229 19.51 -2.39 30.34
C ALA A 229 18.08 -1.81 30.38
N TRP A 230 17.12 -2.66 30.74
CA TRP A 230 15.68 -2.42 30.82
C TRP A 230 15.25 -1.46 31.94
N GLU A 231 16.10 -0.50 32.31
CA GLU A 231 15.90 0.36 33.48
C GLU A 231 15.18 1.69 33.14
N GLN A 232 14.57 1.80 31.94
CA GLN A 232 13.89 3.02 31.49
C GLN A 232 12.36 2.87 31.39
N ASP A 233 11.78 1.76 31.84
CA ASP A 233 10.33 1.53 31.76
C ASP A 233 9.55 2.00 33.01
N GLU A 234 10.15 2.87 33.83
CA GLU A 234 9.44 3.59 34.89
C GLU A 234 9.29 5.08 34.50
N GLY A 235 8.27 5.40 33.69
CA GLY A 235 7.96 6.81 33.46
C GLY A 235 7.01 7.16 32.31
N LEU A 236 6.35 6.18 31.68
CA LEU A 236 5.25 6.48 30.76
C LEU A 236 3.93 6.59 31.55
N GLU A 237 3.86 7.58 32.43
CA GLU A 237 2.57 8.05 32.95
C GLU A 237 1.78 8.60 31.75
N VAL A 238 0.69 7.90 31.45
CA VAL A 238 -0.48 8.39 30.74
C VAL A 238 -0.88 9.78 31.23
N CYS A 239 -0.88 10.75 30.32
CA CYS A 239 -1.65 11.98 30.40
C CYS A 239 -2.39 12.16 29.07
#